data_AF-A0A0R1UUG8-F1
#
_entry.id   AF-A0A0R1UUG8-F1
#
_cell.length_a   1.000
_cell.length_b   1.000
_cell.length_c   1.000
_cell.angle_alpha   90.00
_cell.angle_beta   90.00
_cell.angle_gamma   90.00
#
_symmetry.space_group_name_H-M   'P 1'
#
loop_
_entity.id
_entity.type
_entity.pdbx_description
1 polymer ?
#
loop_
_entity_poly.entity_id
_entity_poly.type
_entity_poly.pdbx_seq_one_letter_code
_entity_poly.pdbx_strand_id
1 'polypeptide(L)'
;MKRLVKWLLGIIVVLAIGGWGWLHQATYQPSRPAQQVAAQAKQTRQVTTFLARNSQLTVVLYPGALVKPAAYSIWAQQVAKQGYTVKIVHFPLNLAIFKPQAVQQVVGKHEKYVIGGHSLGGAMAARAVHQHHPRNLKGVFFLASYPDAKGRLDHQRLPVLSIVGSRDGVLKWARYRQGKHYQPKMTRYVVIKGGNHGNFGSYGHQQGDRTATITNATQQRLIAQELFAWLQQIK
;
A
#
# COMPACT_ATOMS: atom_id res chain seq x y z
N MET A 1 10.51 -5.83 46.83
CA MET A 1 10.80 -5.18 45.54
C MET A 1 11.34 -6.14 44.46
N LYS A 2 12.47 -6.85 44.64
CA LYS A 2 13.07 -7.73 43.61
C LYS A 2 12.16 -8.87 43.10
N ARG A 3 11.31 -9.46 43.97
CA ARG A 3 10.36 -10.53 43.58
C ARG A 3 9.20 -9.99 42.73
N LEU A 4 8.59 -8.86 43.14
CA LEU A 4 7.56 -8.17 42.36
C LEU A 4 8.05 -7.74 40.97
N VAL A 5 9.29 -7.23 40.88
CA VAL A 5 9.91 -6.88 39.58
C VAL A 5 10.07 -8.13 38.69
N LYS A 6 10.48 -9.27 39.23
CA LYS A 6 10.58 -10.53 38.47
C LYS A 6 9.22 -11.04 37.98
N TRP A 7 8.18 -10.93 38.80
CA TRP A 7 6.81 -11.29 38.43
C TRP A 7 6.26 -10.40 37.31
N LEU A 8 6.44 -9.08 37.43
CA LEU A 8 6.05 -8.13 36.39
C LEU A 8 6.83 -8.38 35.08
N LEU A 9 8.13 -8.68 35.17
CA LEU A 9 8.93 -9.03 34.00
C LEU A 9 8.41 -10.30 33.32
N GLY A 10 8.05 -11.33 34.11
CA GLY A 10 7.45 -12.56 33.62
C GLY A 10 6.13 -12.33 32.89
N ILE A 11 5.24 -11.50 33.45
CA ILE A 11 3.97 -11.13 32.82
C ILE A 11 4.20 -10.38 31.50
N ILE A 12 5.14 -9.42 31.47
CA ILE A 12 5.49 -8.67 30.25
C ILE A 12 6.00 -9.63 29.16
N VAL A 13 6.85 -10.61 29.52
CA VAL A 13 7.35 -11.61 28.58
C VAL A 13 6.21 -12.46 28.02
N VAL A 14 5.30 -12.94 28.87
CA VAL A 14 4.13 -13.73 28.43
C VAL A 14 3.22 -12.91 27.51
N LEU A 15 2.94 -11.64 27.85
CA LEU A 15 2.15 -10.74 27.02
C LEU A 15 2.85 -10.42 25.69
N ALA A 16 4.17 -10.26 25.69
CA ALA A 16 4.95 -10.03 24.49
C ALA A 16 4.95 -11.25 23.56
N ILE A 17 5.10 -12.47 24.11
CA ILE A 17 5.02 -13.72 23.35
C ILE A 17 3.61 -13.92 22.80
N GLY A 18 2.57 -13.71 23.62
CA GLY A 18 1.18 -13.80 23.19
C GLY A 18 0.82 -12.79 22.10
N GLY A 19 1.23 -11.53 22.28
CA GLY A 19 1.05 -10.47 21.28
C GLY A 19 1.81 -10.74 19.98
N TRP A 20 3.02 -11.28 20.06
CA TRP A 20 3.82 -11.70 18.91
C TRP A 20 3.14 -12.86 18.16
N GLY A 21 2.69 -13.88 18.87
CA GLY A 21 1.97 -15.03 18.30
C GLY A 21 0.66 -14.62 17.60
N TRP A 22 -0.10 -13.70 18.20
CA TRP A 22 -1.30 -13.14 17.58
C TRP A 22 -0.97 -12.34 16.31
N LEU A 23 0.03 -11.48 16.36
CA LEU A 23 0.43 -10.66 15.22
C LEU A 23 0.91 -11.52 14.03
N HIS A 24 1.65 -12.59 14.31
CA HIS A 24 2.08 -13.53 13.29
C HIS A 24 0.91 -14.22 12.59
N GLN A 25 -0.10 -14.64 13.35
CA GLN A 25 -1.31 -15.25 12.80
C GLN A 25 -2.19 -14.25 12.05
N ALA A 26 -2.29 -13.01 12.54
CA ALA A 26 -3.06 -11.95 11.92
C ALA A 26 -2.38 -11.37 10.66
N THR A 27 -1.08 -11.62 10.47
CA THR A 27 -0.32 -11.11 9.32
C THR A 27 -0.54 -11.98 8.08
N TYR A 28 -1.14 -11.39 7.05
CA TYR A 28 -1.30 -11.99 5.73
C TYR A 28 0.06 -12.24 5.06
N GLN A 29 0.31 -13.50 4.74
CA GLN A 29 1.53 -13.97 4.10
C GLN A 29 1.42 -13.86 2.58
N PRO A 30 2.51 -13.49 1.87
CA PRO A 30 2.51 -13.48 0.42
C PRO A 30 2.32 -14.91 -0.11
N SER A 31 1.52 -15.05 -1.16
CA SER A 31 1.43 -16.27 -1.97
C SER A 31 2.79 -16.70 -2.52
N ARG A 32 2.96 -17.98 -2.88
CA ARG A 32 4.20 -18.49 -3.49
C ARG A 32 4.64 -17.68 -4.73
N PRO A 33 3.76 -17.35 -5.70
CA PRO A 33 4.16 -16.53 -6.84
C PRO A 33 4.66 -15.13 -6.43
N ALA A 34 4.00 -14.50 -5.45
CA ALA A 34 4.43 -13.20 -4.95
C ALA A 34 5.79 -13.26 -4.24
N GLN A 35 6.06 -14.33 -3.49
CA GLN A 35 7.37 -14.58 -2.87
C GLN A 35 8.47 -14.74 -3.91
N GLN A 36 8.23 -15.53 -4.95
CA GLN A 36 9.19 -15.75 -6.04
C GLN A 36 9.53 -14.44 -6.77
N VAL A 37 8.54 -13.60 -7.03
CA VAL A 37 8.76 -12.28 -7.64
C VAL A 37 9.50 -11.35 -6.68
N ALA A 38 9.16 -11.36 -5.39
CA ALA A 38 9.83 -10.55 -4.37
C ALA A 38 11.33 -10.87 -4.26
N ALA A 39 11.70 -12.14 -4.41
CA ALA A 39 13.10 -12.60 -4.32
C ALA A 39 13.99 -12.02 -5.43
N GLN A 40 13.41 -11.52 -6.53
CA GLN A 40 14.14 -10.90 -7.63
C GLN A 40 14.35 -9.38 -7.43
N ALA A 41 13.75 -8.79 -6.40
CA ALA A 41 13.83 -7.37 -6.11
C ALA A 41 15.04 -7.03 -5.23
N LYS A 42 15.50 -5.77 -5.31
CA LYS A 42 16.49 -5.26 -4.34
C LYS A 42 15.79 -4.99 -3.01
N GLN A 43 16.21 -5.66 -1.95
CA GLN A 43 15.59 -5.54 -0.63
C GLN A 43 16.52 -4.89 0.39
N THR A 44 15.97 -4.02 1.22
CA THR A 44 16.60 -3.52 2.45
C THR A 44 15.65 -3.71 3.62
N ARG A 45 16.08 -3.35 4.84
CA ARG A 45 15.19 -3.34 6.01
C ARG A 45 13.96 -2.44 5.82
N GLN A 46 14.06 -1.38 5.02
CA GLN A 46 13.04 -0.34 4.89
C GLN A 46 12.19 -0.46 3.62
N VAL A 47 12.68 -1.12 2.56
CA VAL A 47 12.01 -1.11 1.26
C VAL A 47 12.36 -2.32 0.40
N THR A 48 11.37 -2.82 -0.35
CA THR A 48 11.55 -3.72 -1.49
C THR A 48 11.45 -2.92 -2.78
N THR A 49 12.48 -2.97 -3.63
CA THR A 49 12.60 -2.13 -4.83
C THR A 49 12.68 -2.97 -6.10
N PHE A 50 11.70 -2.79 -6.99
CA PHE A 50 11.72 -3.28 -8.36
C PHE A 50 12.27 -2.18 -9.26
N LEU A 51 13.51 -2.34 -9.72
CA LEU A 51 14.18 -1.35 -10.54
C LEU A 51 13.70 -1.43 -12.00
N ALA A 52 13.41 -0.27 -12.58
CA ALA A 52 13.33 -0.13 -14.03
C ALA A 52 14.68 0.38 -14.57
N ARG A 53 14.99 0.09 -15.84
CA ARG A 53 16.31 0.44 -16.44
C ARG A 53 16.58 1.96 -16.42
N ASN A 54 15.61 2.77 -16.84
CA ASN A 54 15.74 4.23 -16.96
C ASN A 54 14.50 4.94 -16.39
N SER A 55 14.27 4.81 -15.09
CA SER A 55 13.08 5.37 -14.44
C SER A 55 13.19 6.87 -14.20
N GLN A 56 12.27 7.65 -14.80
CA GLN A 56 12.13 9.09 -14.55
C GLN A 56 11.14 9.41 -13.42
N LEU A 57 10.33 8.42 -13.02
CA LEU A 57 9.30 8.57 -12.00
C LEU A 57 9.19 7.27 -11.18
N THR A 58 9.28 7.39 -9.86
CA THR A 58 9.17 6.24 -8.94
C THR A 58 7.76 6.09 -8.39
N VAL A 59 7.28 4.86 -8.30
CA VAL A 59 6.01 4.51 -7.64
C VAL A 59 6.30 4.03 -6.23
N VAL A 60 5.81 4.74 -5.22
CA VAL A 60 5.95 4.34 -3.81
C VAL A 60 4.64 3.77 -3.29
N LEU A 61 4.68 2.54 -2.78
CA LEU A 61 3.53 1.86 -2.20
C LEU A 61 3.66 1.74 -0.69
N TYR A 62 2.61 2.16 0.02
CA TYR A 62 2.35 1.82 1.41
C TYR A 62 1.43 0.58 1.49
N PRO A 63 1.92 -0.56 2.02
CA PRO A 63 1.12 -1.78 2.18
C PRO A 63 -0.12 -1.60 3.06
N GLY A 64 -1.11 -2.47 2.84
CA GLY A 64 -2.25 -2.67 3.73
C GLY A 64 -1.86 -3.18 5.11
N ALA A 65 -2.74 -2.93 6.09
CA ALA A 65 -2.54 -3.32 7.48
C ALA A 65 -2.32 -4.82 7.60
N LEU A 66 -1.26 -5.22 8.30
CA LEU A 66 -0.92 -6.63 8.54
C LEU A 66 -0.72 -7.43 7.24
N VAL A 67 -0.37 -6.79 6.13
CA VAL A 67 -0.01 -7.47 4.88
C VAL A 67 1.49 -7.34 4.65
N LYS A 68 2.18 -8.46 4.47
CA LYS A 68 3.62 -8.43 4.16
C LYS A 68 3.90 -7.70 2.83
N PRO A 69 4.93 -6.84 2.76
CA PRO A 69 5.32 -6.10 1.55
C PRO A 69 5.44 -6.95 0.28
N ALA A 70 6.00 -8.16 0.41
CA ALA A 70 6.19 -9.08 -0.71
C ALA A 70 4.87 -9.48 -1.42
N ALA A 71 3.71 -9.28 -0.80
CA ALA A 71 2.43 -9.62 -1.42
C ALA A 71 2.06 -8.70 -2.59
N TYR A 72 2.69 -7.52 -2.72
CA TYR A 72 2.44 -6.57 -3.81
C TYR A 72 3.44 -6.72 -4.97
N SER A 73 4.32 -7.72 -4.91
CA SER A 73 5.44 -7.88 -5.82
C SER A 73 5.05 -8.13 -7.27
N ILE A 74 3.91 -8.81 -7.51
CA ILE A 74 3.51 -9.24 -8.86
C ILE A 74 3.19 -8.01 -9.73
N TRP A 75 2.22 -7.17 -9.33
CA TRP A 75 1.93 -5.96 -10.11
C TRP A 75 3.07 -4.96 -10.05
N ALA A 76 3.83 -4.89 -8.95
CA ALA A 76 4.99 -4.00 -8.83
C ALA A 76 6.07 -4.33 -9.88
N GLN A 77 6.38 -5.62 -10.08
CA GLN A 77 7.29 -6.05 -11.13
C GLN A 77 6.74 -5.71 -12.53
N GLN A 78 5.43 -5.88 -12.75
CA GLN A 78 4.82 -5.54 -14.04
C GLN A 78 4.94 -4.06 -14.36
N VAL A 79 4.72 -3.17 -13.39
CA VAL A 79 4.90 -1.72 -13.54
C VAL A 79 6.39 -1.37 -13.75
N ALA A 80 7.31 -2.03 -13.04
CA ALA A 80 8.75 -1.85 -13.25
C ALA A 80 9.22 -2.26 -14.65
N LYS A 81 8.66 -3.34 -15.21
CA LYS A 81 8.90 -3.74 -16.60
C LYS A 81 8.42 -2.71 -17.62
N GLN A 82 7.48 -1.84 -17.26
CA GLN A 82 6.99 -0.73 -18.09
C GLN A 82 7.79 0.57 -17.92
N GLY A 83 8.92 0.55 -17.20
CA GLY A 83 9.83 1.70 -17.12
C GLY A 83 9.74 2.52 -15.82
N TYR A 84 8.92 2.13 -14.85
CA TYR A 84 8.73 2.87 -13.60
C TYR A 84 9.24 2.08 -12.39
N THR A 85 10.31 2.55 -11.75
CA THR A 85 10.80 1.92 -10.51
C THR A 85 9.69 1.89 -9.47
N VAL A 86 9.47 0.72 -8.84
CA VAL A 86 8.46 0.56 -7.78
C VAL A 86 9.13 0.25 -6.45
N LYS A 87 8.79 1.02 -5.42
CA LYS A 87 9.28 0.89 -4.04
C LYS A 87 8.12 0.52 -3.12
N ILE A 88 8.18 -0.66 -2.52
CA ILE A 88 7.20 -1.11 -1.51
C ILE A 88 7.80 -0.92 -0.13
N VAL A 89 7.20 -0.04 0.66
CA VAL A 89 7.73 0.38 1.96
C VAL A 89 7.48 -0.69 3.03
N HIS A 90 8.49 -0.92 3.86
CA HIS A 90 8.40 -1.80 5.02
C HIS A 90 8.07 -0.98 6.27
N PHE A 91 7.07 -1.43 7.02
CA PHE A 91 6.64 -0.80 8.25
C PHE A 91 6.83 -1.73 9.44
N PRO A 92 7.10 -1.18 10.65
CA PRO A 92 7.02 -1.95 11.88
C PRO A 92 5.66 -2.66 11.95
N LEU A 93 5.68 -3.96 12.24
CA LEU A 93 4.47 -4.80 12.37
C LEU A 93 3.56 -4.79 11.13
N ASN A 94 4.08 -4.42 9.95
CA ASN A 94 3.30 -4.21 8.71
C ASN A 94 2.16 -3.19 8.87
N LEU A 95 2.39 -2.13 9.64
CA LEU A 95 1.40 -1.10 9.93
C LEU A 95 1.95 0.31 9.65
N ALA A 96 1.44 0.94 8.59
CA ALA A 96 1.88 2.27 8.14
C ALA A 96 1.67 3.40 9.17
N ILE A 97 0.76 3.20 10.13
CA ILE A 97 0.47 4.19 11.19
C ILE A 97 1.68 4.50 12.08
N PHE A 98 2.63 3.56 12.21
CA PHE A 98 3.81 3.76 13.05
C PHE A 98 4.88 4.66 12.43
N LYS A 99 4.87 4.84 11.10
CA LYS A 99 5.87 5.65 10.39
C LYS A 99 5.25 6.36 9.17
N PRO A 100 4.28 7.27 9.33
CA PRO A 100 3.62 7.92 8.19
C PRO A 100 4.61 8.61 7.24
N GLN A 101 5.74 9.10 7.76
CA GLN A 101 6.81 9.79 7.01
C GLN A 101 7.83 8.87 6.32
N ALA A 102 7.63 7.54 6.31
CA ALA A 102 8.61 6.59 5.77
C ALA A 102 9.02 6.87 4.32
N VAL A 103 8.16 7.51 3.51
CA VAL A 103 8.48 7.95 2.15
C VAL A 103 9.75 8.80 2.08
N GLN A 104 10.00 9.66 3.08
CA GLN A 104 11.17 10.55 3.12
C GLN A 104 12.50 9.78 3.25
N GLN A 105 12.45 8.55 3.77
CA GLN A 105 13.63 7.71 3.97
C GLN A 105 13.91 6.80 2.77
N VAL A 106 12.93 6.60 1.89
CA VAL A 106 13.02 5.65 0.78
C VAL A 106 13.07 6.32 -0.59
N VAL A 107 12.79 7.63 -0.67
CA VAL A 107 12.87 8.44 -1.89
C VAL A 107 14.04 9.42 -1.77
N GLY A 108 14.85 9.52 -2.83
CA GLY A 108 15.97 10.45 -2.89
C GLY A 108 15.52 11.92 -2.94
N LYS A 109 16.39 12.83 -2.49
CA LYS A 109 16.12 14.28 -2.38
C LYS A 109 15.59 14.93 -3.67
N HIS A 110 15.99 14.44 -4.84
CA HIS A 110 15.58 14.97 -6.15
C HIS A 110 14.74 13.97 -6.97
N GLU A 111 14.40 12.83 -6.38
CA GLU A 111 13.65 11.78 -7.07
C GLU A 111 12.18 12.21 -7.21
N LYS A 112 11.68 12.28 -8.46
CA LYS A 112 10.27 12.47 -8.75
C LYS A 112 9.53 11.18 -8.42
N TYR A 113 8.40 11.29 -7.74
CA TYR A 113 7.64 10.10 -7.36
C TYR A 113 6.13 10.34 -7.31
N VAL A 114 5.39 9.26 -7.44
CA VAL A 114 4.00 9.15 -6.99
C VAL A 114 3.96 8.28 -5.74
N ILE A 115 3.00 8.52 -4.86
CA ILE A 115 2.82 7.71 -3.66
C ILE A 115 1.38 7.23 -3.56
N GLY A 116 1.19 6.03 -3.06
CA GLY A 116 -0.12 5.50 -2.81
C GLY A 116 -0.08 4.32 -1.87
N GLY A 117 -1.22 3.69 -1.67
CA GLY A 117 -1.26 2.55 -0.78
C GLY A 117 -2.52 1.71 -0.92
N HIS A 118 -2.43 0.52 -0.35
CA HIS A 118 -3.55 -0.40 -0.24
C HIS A 118 -4.24 -0.24 1.12
N SER A 119 -5.57 -0.18 1.13
CA SER A 119 -6.37 -0.15 2.37
C SER A 119 -5.88 0.93 3.37
N LEU A 120 -5.53 0.57 4.62
CA LEU A 120 -4.93 1.49 5.60
C LEU A 120 -3.70 2.24 5.05
N GLY A 121 -2.85 1.58 4.27
CA GLY A 121 -1.66 2.17 3.69
C GLY A 121 -1.97 3.36 2.78
N GLY A 122 -3.08 3.29 2.02
CA GLY A 122 -3.53 4.40 1.15
C GLY A 122 -3.95 5.63 1.95
N ALA A 123 -4.71 5.43 3.04
CA ALA A 123 -5.07 6.52 3.94
C ALA A 123 -3.82 7.16 4.59
N MET A 124 -2.84 6.35 5.00
CA MET A 124 -1.59 6.86 5.59
C MET A 124 -0.71 7.58 4.58
N ALA A 125 -0.65 7.10 3.32
CA ALA A 125 0.05 7.79 2.24
C ALA A 125 -0.53 9.19 2.00
N ALA A 126 -1.85 9.32 1.97
CA ALA A 126 -2.51 10.62 1.80
C ALA A 126 -2.25 11.57 2.97
N ARG A 127 -2.28 11.08 4.22
CA ARG A 127 -1.91 11.88 5.40
C ARG A 127 -0.44 12.33 5.35
N ALA A 128 0.48 11.47 4.91
CA ALA A 128 1.88 11.83 4.75
C ALA A 128 2.08 12.96 3.73
N VAL A 129 1.35 12.90 2.59
CA VAL A 129 1.36 13.97 1.58
C VAL A 129 0.79 15.27 2.14
N HIS A 130 -0.36 15.18 2.82
CA HIS A 130 -1.03 16.34 3.40
C HIS A 130 -0.16 17.06 4.44
N GLN A 131 0.60 16.31 5.25
CA GLN A 131 1.44 16.89 6.31
C GLN A 131 2.74 17.53 5.81
N HIS A 132 3.29 17.08 4.67
CA HIS A 132 4.66 17.43 4.27
C HIS A 132 4.81 18.11 2.91
N HIS A 133 3.74 18.23 2.11
CA HIS A 133 3.72 18.93 0.83
C HIS A 133 5.00 18.75 -0.02
N PRO A 134 5.33 17.52 -0.45
CA PRO A 134 6.64 17.24 -1.00
C PRO A 134 6.82 17.87 -2.38
N ARG A 135 7.89 18.66 -2.57
CA ARG A 135 8.17 19.37 -3.84
C ARG A 135 8.29 18.45 -5.07
N ASN A 136 8.75 17.21 -4.89
CA ASN A 136 8.96 16.25 -5.99
C ASN A 136 7.78 15.28 -6.18
N LEU A 137 6.70 15.44 -5.40
CA LEU A 137 5.51 14.61 -5.55
C LEU A 137 4.78 14.95 -6.85
N LYS A 138 4.47 13.93 -7.64
CA LYS A 138 3.82 14.06 -8.95
C LYS A 138 2.40 13.51 -9.01
N GLY A 139 1.94 12.80 -7.99
CA GLY A 139 0.58 12.26 -7.94
C GLY A 139 0.37 11.31 -6.77
N VAL A 140 -0.91 11.05 -6.47
CA VAL A 140 -1.32 10.11 -5.41
C VAL A 140 -2.21 9.01 -5.97
N PHE A 141 -2.05 7.77 -5.53
CA PHE A 141 -2.95 6.68 -5.91
C PHE A 141 -3.52 5.92 -4.71
N PHE A 142 -4.75 5.41 -4.85
CA PHE A 142 -5.45 4.63 -3.86
C PHE A 142 -5.84 3.27 -4.43
N LEU A 143 -5.38 2.20 -3.77
CA LEU A 143 -5.77 0.82 -4.06
C LEU A 143 -6.72 0.37 -2.95
N ALA A 144 -7.99 0.11 -3.29
CA ALA A 144 -9.03 -0.25 -2.32
C ALA A 144 -9.03 0.62 -1.04
N SER A 145 -8.87 1.93 -1.23
CA SER A 145 -8.71 2.90 -0.13
C SER A 145 -9.17 4.29 -0.57
N TYR A 146 -9.18 5.21 0.39
CA TYR A 146 -9.58 6.60 0.21
C TYR A 146 -8.90 7.47 1.27
N PRO A 147 -8.71 8.78 0.99
CA PRO A 147 -8.27 9.72 2.01
C PRO A 147 -9.42 10.04 2.96
N ASP A 148 -9.06 10.41 4.19
CA ASP A 148 -9.96 11.05 5.14
C ASP A 148 -9.62 12.55 5.29
N ALA A 149 -10.33 13.25 6.16
CA ALA A 149 -10.14 14.68 6.38
C ALA A 149 -8.69 15.07 6.72
N LYS A 150 -7.94 14.19 7.42
CA LYS A 150 -6.54 14.43 7.79
C LYS A 150 -5.56 14.19 6.65
N GLY A 151 -6.00 13.53 5.59
CA GLY A 151 -5.22 13.25 4.39
C GLY A 151 -5.82 13.90 3.16
N ARG A 152 -6.49 15.05 3.33
CA ARG A 152 -7.22 15.70 2.23
C ARG A 152 -6.27 16.26 1.16
N LEU A 153 -6.66 16.05 -0.09
CA LEU A 153 -5.91 16.39 -1.29
C LEU A 153 -6.69 17.33 -2.22
N ASP A 154 -7.95 17.64 -1.90
CA ASP A 154 -8.88 18.45 -2.69
C ASP A 154 -8.41 19.89 -2.96
N HIS A 155 -7.49 20.41 -2.15
CA HIS A 155 -6.86 21.71 -2.34
C HIS A 155 -5.56 21.66 -3.16
N GLN A 156 -5.11 20.47 -3.56
CA GLN A 156 -3.86 20.29 -4.30
C GLN A 156 -4.15 20.06 -5.79
N ARG A 157 -3.31 20.64 -6.66
CA ARG A 157 -3.32 20.36 -8.11
C ARG A 157 -2.47 19.14 -8.42
N LEU A 158 -2.87 17.98 -7.89
CA LEU A 158 -2.18 16.70 -8.10
C LEU A 158 -3.06 15.74 -8.91
N PRO A 159 -2.50 15.00 -9.88
CA PRO A 159 -3.13 13.81 -10.43
C PRO A 159 -3.44 12.81 -9.31
N VAL A 160 -4.68 12.30 -9.28
CA VAL A 160 -5.10 11.26 -8.34
C VAL A 160 -5.77 10.11 -9.08
N LEU A 161 -5.38 8.89 -8.73
CA LEU A 161 -6.00 7.64 -9.20
C LEU A 161 -6.62 6.89 -8.03
N SER A 162 -7.88 6.46 -8.16
CA SER A 162 -8.55 5.62 -7.16
C SER A 162 -9.10 4.37 -7.82
N ILE A 163 -8.54 3.22 -7.46
CA ILE A 163 -8.92 1.90 -7.98
C ILE A 163 -9.60 1.09 -6.86
N VAL A 164 -10.80 0.58 -7.12
CA VAL A 164 -11.53 -0.29 -6.20
C VAL A 164 -12.00 -1.57 -6.89
N GLY A 165 -12.20 -2.64 -6.13
CA GLY A 165 -12.85 -3.86 -6.62
C GLY A 165 -14.37 -3.75 -6.51
N SER A 166 -15.11 -4.15 -7.55
CA SER A 166 -16.59 -4.17 -7.50
C SER A 166 -17.17 -5.13 -6.44
N ARG A 167 -16.39 -6.11 -5.99
CA ARG A 167 -16.74 -7.08 -4.96
C ARG A 167 -15.96 -6.86 -3.66
N ASP A 168 -15.40 -5.68 -3.46
CA ASP A 168 -14.68 -5.35 -2.23
C ASP A 168 -15.63 -5.39 -1.01
N GLY A 169 -15.42 -6.37 -0.13
CA GLY A 169 -16.19 -6.56 1.10
C GLY A 169 -15.63 -5.80 2.31
N VAL A 170 -14.36 -5.39 2.25
CA VAL A 170 -13.64 -4.76 3.37
C VAL A 170 -13.79 -3.24 3.32
N LEU A 171 -13.79 -2.68 2.11
CA LEU A 171 -13.92 -1.25 1.87
C LEU A 171 -15.23 -0.73 2.48
N LYS A 172 -15.10 0.29 3.33
CA LYS A 172 -16.26 0.99 3.87
C LYS A 172 -16.84 1.92 2.80
N TRP A 173 -17.71 1.39 1.95
CA TRP A 173 -18.27 2.09 0.78
C TRP A 173 -18.88 3.47 1.08
N ALA A 174 -19.56 3.65 2.21
CA ALA A 174 -20.08 4.96 2.62
C ALA A 174 -18.96 5.97 2.87
N ARG A 175 -17.88 5.55 3.55
CA ARG A 175 -16.70 6.36 3.81
C ARG A 175 -15.89 6.60 2.54
N TYR A 176 -15.83 5.63 1.62
CA TYR A 176 -15.23 5.80 0.31
C TYR A 176 -15.92 6.92 -0.49
N ARG A 177 -17.27 6.94 -0.51
CA ARG A 177 -18.04 8.01 -1.14
C ARG A 177 -17.75 9.37 -0.49
N GLN A 178 -17.72 9.44 0.83
CA GLN A 178 -17.32 10.66 1.55
C GLN A 178 -15.88 11.10 1.21
N GLY A 179 -14.96 10.13 1.12
CA GLY A 179 -13.56 10.37 0.80
C GLY A 179 -13.32 10.94 -0.60
N LYS A 180 -14.30 10.90 -1.50
CA LYS A 180 -14.23 11.61 -2.79
C LYS A 180 -14.22 13.12 -2.62
N HIS A 181 -14.85 13.66 -1.57
CA HIS A 181 -14.82 15.10 -1.27
C HIS A 181 -13.44 15.58 -0.80
N TYR A 182 -12.58 14.69 -0.34
CA TYR A 182 -11.20 14.99 0.06
C TYR A 182 -10.20 14.79 -1.09
N GLN A 183 -10.66 14.62 -2.33
CA GLN A 183 -9.81 14.40 -3.50
C GLN A 183 -10.02 15.51 -4.54
N PRO A 184 -9.02 15.81 -5.39
CA PRO A 184 -9.18 16.74 -6.50
C PRO A 184 -10.35 16.35 -7.41
N LYS A 185 -11.05 17.34 -7.97
CA LYS A 185 -12.16 17.11 -8.91
C LYS A 185 -11.78 16.27 -10.12
N MET A 186 -10.51 16.35 -10.54
CA MET A 186 -9.96 15.61 -11.70
C MET A 186 -9.45 14.21 -11.35
N THR A 187 -9.84 13.65 -10.20
CA THR A 187 -9.47 12.28 -9.80
C THR A 187 -10.03 11.26 -10.79
N ARG A 188 -9.18 10.35 -11.26
CA ARG A 188 -9.59 9.20 -12.07
C ARG A 188 -10.06 8.08 -11.16
N TYR A 189 -11.34 7.71 -11.27
CA TYR A 189 -11.93 6.60 -10.53
C TYR A 189 -12.07 5.37 -11.42
N VAL A 190 -11.57 4.23 -10.96
CA VAL A 190 -11.60 2.95 -11.68
C VAL A 190 -12.22 1.87 -10.80
N VAL A 191 -13.09 1.05 -11.39
CA VAL A 191 -13.67 -0.12 -10.73
C VAL A 191 -13.24 -1.37 -11.49
N ILE A 192 -12.49 -2.24 -10.83
CA ILE A 192 -12.16 -3.57 -11.35
C ILE A 192 -13.40 -4.47 -11.19
N LYS A 193 -14.09 -4.72 -12.30
CA LYS A 193 -15.24 -5.64 -12.34
C LYS A 193 -14.80 -7.05 -11.92
N GLY A 194 -15.53 -7.65 -10.99
CA GLY A 194 -15.24 -8.95 -10.39
C GLY A 194 -14.11 -8.98 -9.36
N GLY A 195 -13.33 -7.90 -9.20
CA GLY A 195 -12.24 -7.84 -8.24
C GLY A 195 -12.71 -7.58 -6.80
N ASN A 196 -11.92 -8.04 -5.82
CA ASN A 196 -12.16 -7.86 -4.37
C ASN A 196 -11.02 -7.10 -3.69
N HIS A 197 -11.05 -6.97 -2.35
CA HIS A 197 -10.04 -6.25 -1.58
C HIS A 197 -8.69 -6.99 -1.55
N GLY A 198 -8.73 -8.26 -1.17
CA GLY A 198 -7.55 -9.09 -0.94
C GLY A 198 -6.66 -9.20 -2.16
N ASN A 199 -7.26 -9.22 -3.36
CA ASN A 199 -6.54 -9.36 -4.61
C ASN A 199 -5.83 -8.08 -5.10
N PHE A 200 -5.86 -6.98 -4.34
CA PHE A 200 -4.93 -5.86 -4.55
C PHE A 200 -3.49 -6.20 -4.15
N GLY A 201 -3.32 -7.16 -3.24
CA GLY A 201 -2.09 -7.94 -3.11
C GLY A 201 -2.30 -9.39 -3.56
N SER A 202 -1.30 -10.22 -3.37
CA SER A 202 -1.37 -11.66 -3.60
C SER A 202 -0.99 -12.39 -2.32
N TYR A 203 -1.97 -12.50 -1.42
CA TYR A 203 -1.83 -13.07 -0.06
C TYR A 203 -3.01 -13.97 0.35
N GLY A 204 -3.87 -14.34 -0.59
CA GLY A 204 -5.04 -15.19 -0.34
C GLY A 204 -6.27 -14.44 0.17
N HIS A 205 -7.20 -15.17 0.77
CA HIS A 205 -8.45 -14.63 1.27
C HIS A 205 -8.23 -13.73 2.50
N GLN A 206 -8.95 -12.61 2.55
CA GLN A 206 -8.95 -11.68 3.67
C GLN A 206 -10.28 -11.75 4.42
N GLN A 207 -10.20 -11.79 5.75
CA GLN A 207 -11.38 -11.78 6.61
C GLN A 207 -12.28 -10.56 6.32
N GLY A 208 -13.57 -10.81 6.14
CA GLY A 208 -14.57 -9.78 5.82
C GLY A 208 -14.61 -9.36 4.34
N ASP A 209 -13.74 -9.90 3.49
CA ASP A 209 -13.81 -9.67 2.04
C ASP A 209 -14.79 -10.63 1.37
N ARG A 210 -15.24 -10.29 0.16
CA ARG A 210 -16.05 -11.21 -0.66
C ARG A 210 -15.14 -12.00 -1.60
N THR A 211 -15.62 -13.16 -2.05
CA THR A 211 -14.95 -13.94 -3.10
C THR A 211 -14.95 -13.16 -4.42
N ALA A 212 -13.77 -12.95 -5.01
CA ALA A 212 -13.62 -12.40 -6.35
C ALA A 212 -14.16 -13.36 -7.41
N THR A 213 -14.68 -12.82 -8.52
CA THR A 213 -15.09 -13.62 -9.70
C THR A 213 -14.01 -13.67 -10.77
N ILE A 214 -12.90 -12.96 -10.57
CA ILE A 214 -11.70 -13.04 -11.41
C ILE A 214 -10.54 -13.59 -10.57
N THR A 215 -9.57 -14.21 -11.24
CA THR A 215 -8.38 -14.74 -10.56
C THR A 215 -7.52 -13.61 -9.98
N ASN A 216 -6.75 -13.91 -8.93
CA ASN A 216 -5.78 -12.97 -8.38
C ASN A 216 -4.81 -12.47 -9.47
N ALA A 217 -4.27 -13.37 -10.30
CA ALA A 217 -3.40 -13.02 -11.41
C ALA A 217 -4.05 -12.02 -12.39
N THR A 218 -5.35 -12.19 -12.69
CA THR A 218 -6.10 -11.25 -13.53
C THR A 218 -6.20 -9.88 -12.87
N GLN A 219 -6.57 -9.81 -11.59
CA GLN A 219 -6.66 -8.55 -10.86
C GLN A 219 -5.31 -7.85 -10.74
N GLN A 220 -4.23 -8.59 -10.45
CA GLN A 220 -2.85 -8.06 -10.39
C GLN A 220 -2.45 -7.42 -11.73
N ARG A 221 -2.79 -8.07 -12.85
CA ARG A 221 -2.56 -7.51 -14.19
C ARG A 221 -3.36 -6.23 -14.44
N LEU A 222 -4.64 -6.21 -14.08
CA LEU A 222 -5.50 -5.03 -14.24
C LEU A 222 -5.00 -3.84 -13.39
N ILE A 223 -4.54 -4.09 -12.16
CA ILE A 223 -3.93 -3.07 -11.30
C ILE A 223 -2.69 -2.47 -11.97
N ALA A 224 -1.80 -3.32 -12.49
CA ALA A 224 -0.60 -2.85 -13.18
C ALA A 224 -0.93 -2.03 -14.44
N GLN A 225 -1.92 -2.45 -15.22
CA GLN A 225 -2.38 -1.74 -16.42
C GLN A 225 -2.95 -0.36 -16.09
N GLU A 226 -3.80 -0.26 -15.08
CA GLU A 226 -4.40 1.01 -14.66
C GLU A 226 -3.37 1.98 -14.07
N LEU A 227 -2.42 1.46 -13.28
CA LEU A 227 -1.29 2.24 -12.79
C LEU A 227 -0.44 2.74 -13.94
N PHE A 228 -0.06 1.87 -14.88
CA PHE A 228 0.73 2.24 -16.06
C PHE A 228 0.05 3.32 -16.89
N ALA A 229 -1.23 3.12 -17.25
CA ALA A 229 -2.00 4.07 -18.04
C ALA A 229 -2.13 5.44 -17.35
N TRP A 230 -2.23 5.47 -16.03
CA TRP A 230 -2.23 6.71 -15.26
C TRP A 230 -0.84 7.37 -15.20
N LEU A 231 0.23 6.59 -14.99
CA LEU A 231 1.60 7.08 -14.92
C LEU A 231 2.07 7.74 -16.23
N GLN A 232 1.61 7.27 -17.38
CA GLN A 232 1.91 7.88 -18.69
C GLN A 232 1.37 9.31 -18.82
N GLN A 233 0.38 9.69 -18.01
CA GLN A 233 -0.22 11.02 -18.04
C GLN A 233 0.52 12.02 -17.12
N ILE A 234 1.54 11.55 -16.37
CA ILE A 234 2.27 12.35 -15.38
C ILE A 234 3.60 12.84 -15.97
N LYS A 235 3.83 14.15 -15.93
CA LYS A 235 5.04 14.84 -16.44
C LYS A 235 6.12 15.05 -15.36
#